data_AF-A0A7M2X3H1-F1
#
_entry.id   AF-A0A7M2X3H1-F1
#
_cell.length_a   1.000
_cell.length_b   1.000
_cell.length_c   1.000
_cell.angle_alpha   90.00
_cell.angle_beta   90.00
_cell.angle_gamma   90.00
#
_symmetry.space_group_name_H-M   'P 1'
#
loop_
_entity.id
_entity.type
_entity.pdbx_description
1 polymer ?
#
loop_
_entity_poly.entity_id
_entity_poly.type
_entity_poly.pdbx_seq_one_letter_code
_entity_poly.pdbx_strand_id
1 'polypeptide(L)'
;MNDSLFGRTPQFDPLDNRRTEYIMLQRPLQRVLGFRGRSIDDVVNSQLVKNEVRLYWKFHKQIIRLSEISELEKQWNGVRL
;
A
#
# COMPACT_ATOMS: atom_id res chain seq x y z
N MET A 1 6.33 38.94 25.40
CA MET A 1 7.32 37.84 25.28
C MET A 1 6.61 36.69 24.60
N ASN A 2 7.24 36.12 23.57
CA ASN A 2 6.57 35.49 22.42
C ASN A 2 6.12 34.06 22.70
N ASP A 3 4.83 33.78 22.46
CA ASP A 3 4.28 32.42 22.36
C ASP A 3 4.63 31.82 21.00
N SER A 4 5.72 31.04 20.97
CA SER A 4 6.18 30.30 19.80
C SER A 4 5.66 28.86 19.85
N LEU A 5 4.35 28.65 19.79
CA LEU A 5 3.70 27.31 19.80
C LEU A 5 3.40 26.75 18.39
N PHE A 6 4.10 27.21 17.35
CA PHE A 6 4.03 26.63 16.01
C PHE A 6 5.38 26.02 15.63
N GLY A 7 5.84 25.08 16.46
CA GLY A 7 7.04 24.28 16.20
C GLY A 7 6.71 23.04 15.38
N ARG A 8 7.36 22.93 14.21
CA ARG A 8 7.37 21.83 13.24
C ARG A 8 6.24 21.88 12.20
N THR A 9 6.50 22.62 11.13
CA THR A 9 6.14 22.12 9.80
C THR A 9 6.65 20.67 9.68
N PRO A 10 5.84 19.72 9.18
CA PRO A 10 6.36 18.39 8.89
C PRO A 10 7.51 18.57 7.90
N GLN A 11 8.73 18.29 8.37
CA GLN A 11 9.90 18.26 7.51
C GLN A 11 9.65 17.15 6.49
N PHE A 12 9.35 17.53 5.25
CA PHE A 12 9.23 16.59 4.15
C PHE A 12 10.62 16.01 3.91
N ASP A 13 10.90 14.84 4.49
CA ASP A 13 12.12 14.09 4.21
C ASP A 13 11.85 13.15 3.02
N PRO A 14 12.43 13.42 1.83
CA PRO A 14 12.28 12.55 0.67
C PRO A 14 12.78 11.12 0.92
N LEU A 15 13.69 10.93 1.88
CA LEU A 15 14.20 9.61 2.27
C LEU A 15 13.19 8.83 3.11
N ASP A 16 12.39 9.52 3.93
CA ASP A 16 11.34 8.90 4.73
C ASP A 16 10.19 8.39 3.85
N ASN A 17 9.84 9.16 2.80
CA ASN A 17 8.89 8.68 1.78
C ASN A 17 9.40 7.43 1.07
N ARG A 18 10.67 7.39 0.64
CA ARG A 18 11.24 6.19 -0.02
C ARG A 18 11.26 4.97 0.90
N ARG A 19 11.60 5.16 2.18
CA ARG A 19 11.57 4.07 3.18
C ARG A 19 10.15 3.59 3.44
N THR A 20 9.21 4.51 3.57
CA THR A 20 7.79 4.20 3.78
C THR A 20 7.22 3.46 2.58
N GLU A 21 7.49 3.91 1.36
CA GLU A 21 7.12 3.23 0.11
C GLU A 21 7.74 1.82 0.03
N TYR A 22 9.02 1.68 0.38
CA TYR A 22 9.72 0.39 0.40
C TYR A 22 9.07 -0.59 1.40
N ILE A 23 8.79 -0.14 2.63
CA ILE A 23 8.15 -0.96 3.66
C ILE A 23 6.71 -1.31 3.25
N MET A 24 5.98 -0.37 2.65
CA MET A 24 4.62 -0.58 2.16
C MET A 24 4.55 -1.54 0.97
N LEU A 25 5.58 -1.61 0.12
CA LEU A 25 5.62 -2.55 -1.01
C LEU A 25 6.08 -3.95 -0.61
N GLN A 26 6.97 -4.07 0.39
CA GLN A 26 7.48 -5.37 0.83
C GLN A 26 6.47 -6.18 1.64
N ARG A 27 5.69 -5.55 2.52
CA ARG A 27 4.72 -6.28 3.38
C ARG A 27 3.62 -7.02 2.59
N PRO A 28 3.00 -6.44 1.56
CA PRO A 28 2.02 -7.13 0.73
C PRO A 28 2.64 -8.28 -0.05
N LEU A 29 3.83 -8.09 -0.63
CA LEU A 29 4.51 -9.14 -1.37
C LEU A 29 4.87 -10.32 -0.46
N GLN A 30 5.45 -10.05 0.70
CA GLN A 30 5.76 -11.08 1.71
C GLN A 30 4.50 -11.82 2.17
N ARG A 31 3.37 -11.12 2.33
CA ARG A 31 2.09 -11.76 2.70
C ARG A 31 1.58 -12.70 1.60
N VAL A 32 1.64 -12.29 0.33
CA VAL A 32 1.23 -13.12 -0.81
C VAL A 32 2.12 -14.35 -0.93
N LEU A 33 3.44 -14.16 -0.81
CA LEU A 33 4.42 -15.25 -0.85
C LEU A 33 4.26 -16.21 0.33
N GLY A 34 4.07 -15.67 1.55
CA GLY A 34 3.82 -16.46 2.76
C GLY A 34 2.54 -17.29 2.69
N PHE A 35 1.45 -16.74 2.13
CA PHE A 35 0.20 -17.48 1.94
C PHE A 35 0.35 -18.70 1.02
N ARG A 36 1.25 -18.61 0.03
CA ARG A 36 1.50 -19.68 -0.94
C ARG A 36 2.70 -20.57 -0.59
N GLY A 37 3.37 -20.30 0.53
CA GLY A 37 4.60 -21.01 0.91
C GLY A 37 5.74 -20.84 -0.10
N ARG A 38 5.80 -19.68 -0.79
CA ARG A 38 6.81 -19.36 -1.81
C ARG A 38 7.86 -18.41 -1.27
N SER A 39 9.09 -18.52 -1.77
CA SER A 39 10.15 -17.55 -1.47
C SER A 39 10.28 -16.48 -2.57
N ILE A 40 11.09 -15.45 -2.30
CA ILE A 40 11.47 -14.47 -3.34
C ILE A 40 12.24 -15.15 -4.47
N ASP A 41 13.05 -16.17 -4.16
CA ASP A 41 13.80 -16.93 -5.17
C ASP A 41 12.87 -17.64 -6.14
N ASP A 42 11.72 -18.15 -5.68
CA ASP A 42 10.70 -18.75 -6.56
C ASP A 42 10.16 -17.73 -7.58
N VAL A 43 10.00 -16.46 -7.17
CA VAL A 43 9.53 -15.37 -8.05
C VAL A 43 10.56 -15.02 -9.11
N VAL A 44 11.84 -15.01 -8.74
CA VAL A 44 12.94 -14.67 -9.64
C VAL A 44 13.16 -15.80 -10.66
N ASN A 45 13.10 -17.05 -10.21
CA ASN A 45 13.46 -18.22 -11.01
C ASN A 45 12.27 -18.82 -11.78
N SER A 46 11.02 -18.50 -11.42
CA SER A 46 9.83 -19.03 -12.10
C SER A 46 8.94 -17.93 -12.68
N GLN A 47 8.77 -17.95 -14.00
CA GLN A 47 7.90 -17.01 -14.70
C GLN A 47 6.41 -17.19 -14.31
N LEU A 48 6.01 -18.41 -13.94
CA LEU A 48 4.64 -18.69 -13.48
C LEU A 48 4.36 -17.96 -12.16
N VAL A 49 5.25 -18.10 -11.17
CA VAL A 49 5.12 -17.44 -9.86
C VAL A 49 5.16 -15.92 -10.02
N LYS A 50 6.00 -15.40 -10.92
CA LYS A 50 6.05 -13.98 -11.26
C LYS A 50 4.72 -13.46 -11.82
N ASN A 51 4.06 -14.23 -12.69
CA ASN A 51 2.76 -13.86 -13.23
C ASN A 51 1.66 -13.89 -12.17
N GLU A 52 1.68 -14.88 -11.28
CA GLU A 52 0.74 -14.95 -10.14
C GLU A 52 0.87 -13.72 -9.23
N VAL A 53 2.09 -13.36 -8.82
CA VAL A 53 2.34 -12.17 -7.99
C VAL A 53 1.83 -10.90 -8.68
N ARG A 54 2.06 -10.77 -10.00
CA ARG A 54 1.54 -9.64 -10.79
C ARG A 54 0.02 -9.59 -10.81
N LEU A 55 -0.66 -10.73 -10.92
CA LEU A 55 -2.12 -10.81 -10.88
C LEU A 55 -2.65 -10.40 -9.50
N TYR A 56 -2.06 -10.92 -8.42
CA TYR A 56 -2.42 -10.51 -7.06
C TYR A 56 -2.29 -9.00 -6.86
N TRP A 57 -1.19 -8.41 -7.33
CA TRP A 57 -0.99 -6.96 -7.25
C TRP A 57 -2.08 -6.18 -8.01
N LYS A 58 -2.42 -6.61 -9.23
CA LYS A 58 -3.48 -5.98 -10.04
C LYS A 58 -4.82 -6.03 -9.32
N PHE A 59 -5.22 -7.20 -8.82
CA PHE A 59 -6.49 -7.34 -8.09
C PHE A 59 -6.51 -6.53 -6.80
N HIS A 60 -5.40 -6.51 -6.06
CA HIS A 60 -5.29 -5.70 -4.85
C HIS A 60 -5.51 -4.21 -5.14
N LYS A 61 -4.88 -3.67 -6.20
CA LYS A 61 -5.10 -2.28 -6.62
C LYS A 61 -6.53 -2.01 -7.06
N GLN A 62 -7.15 -2.95 -7.75
CA GLN A 62 -8.55 -2.83 -8.16
C GLN A 62 -9.49 -2.81 -6.95
N ILE A 63 -9.30 -3.70 -5.98
CA ILE A 63 -10.11 -3.76 -4.75
C ILE A 63 -9.99 -2.45 -3.96
N ILE A 64 -8.77 -1.94 -3.76
CA ILE A 64 -8.56 -0.67 -3.06
C ILE A 64 -9.33 0.44 -3.75
N ARG A 65 -9.16 0.58 -5.08
CA ARG A 65 -9.86 1.63 -5.85
C ARG A 65 -11.38 1.51 -5.73
N LEU A 66 -11.92 0.29 -5.79
CA LEU A 66 -13.37 0.07 -5.64
C LEU A 66 -13.85 0.40 -4.21
N SER A 67 -13.05 0.08 -3.19
CA SER A 67 -13.38 0.44 -1.81
C SER A 67 -13.35 1.95 -1.59
N GLU A 68 -12.39 2.67 -2.19
CA GLU A 68 -12.33 4.13 -2.17
C GLU A 68 -13.55 4.75 -2.85
N ILE A 69 -13.93 4.25 -4.03
CA ILE A 69 -15.14 4.71 -4.75
C ILE A 69 -16.38 4.49 -3.88
N SER A 70 -16.55 3.28 -3.33
CA SER A 70 -17.71 2.97 -2.49
C SER A 70 -17.78 3.85 -1.24
N GLU A 71 -16.63 4.17 -0.64
CA GLU A 71 -16.58 5.06 0.52
C GLU A 71 -16.93 6.51 0.15
N LEU A 72 -16.41 7.00 -0.98
CA LEU A 72 -16.77 8.32 -1.51
C LEU A 72 -18.26 8.40 -1.86
N GLU A 73 -18.84 7.35 -2.45
CA GLU A 73 -20.28 7.28 -2.74
C GLU A 73 -21.11 7.34 -1.46
N LYS A 74 -20.70 6.66 -0.38
CA LYS A 74 -21.40 6.74 0.92
C LYS A 74 -21.34 8.13 1.51
N GLN A 75 -20.17 8.77 1.47
CA GLN A 75 -19.98 10.15 1.95
C GLN A 75 -20.82 11.14 1.14
N TRP A 76 -20.86 10.97 -0.18
CA TRP A 76 -21.62 11.84 -1.09
C TRP A 76 -23.13 11.69 -0.91
N ASN A 77 -23.62 10.45 -0.77
CA ASN A 77 -25.04 10.15 -0.61
C ASN A 77 -25.54 10.33 0.82
N GLY A 78 -24.68 10.77 1.76
CA GLY A 78 -25.05 11.01 3.14
C GLY A 78 -25.46 9.76 3.92
N VAL A 79 -25.07 8.57 3.44
CA VAL A 79 -25.36 7.29 4.12
C VAL A 79 -24.45 7.22 5.35
N ARG A 80 -24.93 7.75 6.48
CA ARG A 80 -24.32 7.54 7.79
C ARG A 80 -24.59 6.10 8.22
N LEU A 81 -23.53 5.35 8.52
CA LEU A 81 -23.60 4.06 9.21
C LEU A 81 -24.33 4.20 10.55
#